data_AF-A0A441HJM7-F1
#
_entry.id   AF-A0A441HJM7-F1
#
_cell.length_a   1.000
_cell.length_b   1.000
_cell.length_c   1.000
_cell.angle_alpha   90.00
_cell.angle_beta   90.00
_cell.angle_gamma   90.00
#
_symmetry.space_group_name_H-M   'P 1'
#
loop_
_entity.id
_entity.type
_entity.pdbx_description
1 polymer ?
#
loop_
_entity_poly.entity_id
_entity_poly.type
_entity_poly.pdbx_seq_one_letter_code
_entity_poly.pdbx_strand_id
1 'polypeptide(L)'
;MWRAWPVAIDVAVRFGDGDWPDCQSHLLYRERIVPVATPDYISRTKTITCPVDLVDHTLLHALSLDRSWYDWYQWFEHFGVQPGGPLAGPTFDNHLLMMQAALSGRGVALGWIGTASDCLRQGQLTAVLKDPIILDTGLYAVVRNTRDKRIESFLKWITALAAAETEIVNGSFL
;
A
#
# COMPACT_ATOMS: atom_id res chain seq x y z
N MET A 1 9.32 -7.63 20.02
CA MET A 1 10.14 -8.86 20.12
C MET A 1 9.20 -10.07 20.20
N TRP A 2 8.82 -10.65 19.06
CA TRP A 2 7.98 -11.86 18.99
C TRP A 2 8.90 -13.05 18.69
N ARG A 3 9.29 -13.81 19.72
CA ARG A 3 10.37 -14.82 19.61
C ARG A 3 9.89 -16.27 19.57
N ALA A 4 8.58 -16.56 19.58
CA ALA A 4 8.08 -17.93 19.48
C ALA A 4 6.79 -18.02 18.67
N TRP A 5 6.81 -18.83 17.61
CA TRP A 5 5.61 -19.19 16.84
C TRP A 5 4.67 -20.04 17.70
N PRO A 6 3.41 -19.62 17.92
CA PRO A 6 2.47 -20.36 18.77
C PRO A 6 2.21 -21.77 18.22
N VAL A 7 2.22 -22.78 19.10
CA VAL A 7 2.05 -24.19 18.72
C VAL A 7 0.66 -24.49 18.12
N ALA A 8 -0.30 -23.58 18.30
CA ALA A 8 -1.68 -23.70 17.81
C ALA A 8 -1.94 -23.04 16.45
N ILE A 9 -0.92 -22.48 15.78
CA ILE A 9 -1.08 -21.80 14.49
C ILE A 9 -0.37 -22.60 13.40
N ASP A 10 -1.13 -23.06 12.41
CA ASP A 10 -0.58 -23.77 11.24
C ASP A 10 -0.04 -22.80 10.18
N VAL A 11 -0.77 -21.72 9.93
CA VAL A 11 -0.45 -20.67 8.94
C VAL A 11 -0.79 -19.30 9.52
N ALA A 12 0.09 -18.31 9.33
CA ALA A 12 -0.18 -16.92 9.69
C ALA A 12 -0.04 -16.02 8.46
N VAL A 13 -0.97 -15.07 8.28
CA VAL A 13 -0.80 -13.99 7.30
C VAL A 13 -0.08 -12.83 7.97
N ARG A 14 1.07 -12.43 7.44
CA ARG A 14 1.96 -11.42 8.05
C ARG A 14 2.41 -10.38 7.04
N PHE A 15 2.43 -9.14 7.49
CA PHE A 15 3.06 -8.04 6.75
C PHE A 15 4.56 -7.98 7.06
N GLY A 16 5.39 -7.81 6.05
CA GLY A 16 6.84 -7.65 6.18
C GLY A 16 7.57 -7.79 4.86
N ASP A 17 8.87 -8.10 4.92
CA ASP A 17 9.77 -8.32 3.79
C ASP A 17 9.87 -9.79 3.36
N GLY A 18 9.29 -10.72 4.12
CA GLY A 18 9.36 -12.15 3.86
C GLY A 18 10.36 -12.90 4.73
N ASP A 19 11.18 -12.20 5.51
CA ASP A 19 12.25 -12.80 6.30
C ASP A 19 11.81 -13.06 7.75
N TRP A 20 11.30 -14.27 7.99
CA TRP A 20 11.01 -14.76 9.33
C TRP A 20 11.84 -16.00 9.65
N PRO A 21 12.71 -15.96 10.67
CA PRO A 21 13.54 -17.10 11.06
C PRO A 21 12.71 -18.37 11.29
N ASP A 22 13.26 -19.51 10.86
CA ASP A 22 12.69 -20.85 11.02
C ASP A 22 11.32 -21.07 10.35
N CYS A 23 10.91 -20.15 9.47
CA CYS A 23 9.65 -20.21 8.75
C CYS A 23 9.87 -20.28 7.23
N GLN A 24 8.87 -20.80 6.53
CA GLN A 24 8.72 -20.63 5.09
C GLN A 24 7.71 -19.51 4.85
N SER A 25 8.04 -18.59 3.95
CA SER A 25 7.22 -17.44 3.62
C SER A 25 6.79 -17.52 2.16
N HIS A 26 5.48 -17.43 1.93
CA HIS A 26 4.88 -17.42 0.61
C HIS A 26 4.25 -16.05 0.37
N LEU A 27 4.81 -15.28 -0.55
CA LEU A 27 4.27 -13.98 -0.93
C LEU A 27 2.85 -14.13 -1.45
N LEU A 28 1.92 -13.36 -0.88
CA LEU A 28 0.53 -13.25 -1.36
C LEU A 28 0.40 -12.00 -2.23
N TYR A 29 0.78 -10.84 -1.68
CA TYR A 29 0.68 -9.55 -2.37
C TYR A 29 1.87 -8.68 -2.01
N ARG A 30 2.48 -8.02 -3.01
CA ARG A 30 3.35 -6.88 -2.73
C ARG A 30 2.50 -5.65 -2.48
N GLU A 31 2.91 -4.86 -1.50
CA GLU A 31 2.27 -3.56 -1.29
C GLU A 31 2.55 -2.64 -2.47
N ARG A 32 1.54 -1.85 -2.78
CA ARG A 32 1.59 -0.90 -3.89
C ARG A 32 1.02 0.41 -3.42
N ILE A 33 1.74 1.48 -3.72
CA ILE A 33 1.38 2.82 -3.32
C ILE A 33 1.14 3.65 -4.56
N VAL A 34 0.01 4.34 -4.57
CA VAL A 34 -0.33 5.29 -5.61
C VAL A 34 -0.90 6.56 -5.00
N PRO A 35 -0.52 7.74 -5.50
CA PRO A 35 -1.19 8.99 -5.16
C PRO A 35 -2.68 8.93 -5.53
N VAL A 36 -3.56 9.21 -4.58
CA VAL A 36 -5.01 9.20 -4.75
C VAL A 36 -5.66 10.48 -4.26
N ALA A 37 -6.71 10.91 -4.95
CA ALA A 37 -7.55 12.04 -4.55
C ALA A 37 -8.99 11.82 -5.05
N THR A 38 -9.94 12.63 -4.57
CA THR A 38 -11.29 12.60 -5.13
C THR A 38 -11.29 13.21 -6.55
N PRO A 39 -12.17 12.74 -7.45
CA PRO A 39 -12.35 13.37 -8.76
C PRO A 39 -12.65 14.88 -8.66
N ASP A 40 -13.45 15.28 -7.67
CA ASP A 40 -13.76 16.69 -7.38
C ASP A 40 -12.50 17.51 -7.06
N TYR A 41 -11.63 17.02 -6.18
CA TYR A 41 -10.38 17.70 -5.84
C TYR A 41 -9.49 17.91 -7.06
N ILE A 42 -9.39 16.92 -7.94
CA ILE A 42 -8.56 17.00 -9.15
C ILE A 42 -9.16 18.03 -10.12
N SER A 43 -10.48 18.05 -10.28
CA SER A 43 -11.16 18.96 -11.20
C SER A 43 -11.01 20.45 -10.82
N ARG A 44 -10.80 20.75 -9.54
CA ARG A 44 -10.71 22.13 -9.00
C ARG A 44 -9.29 22.60 -8.71
N THR A 45 -8.28 21.77 -8.94
CA THR A 45 -6.88 22.09 -8.65
C THR A 45 -6.04 22.09 -9.92
N LYS A 46 -4.74 22.40 -9.79
CA LYS A 46 -3.81 22.38 -10.92
C LYS A 46 -3.75 20.98 -11.54
N THR A 47 -3.51 20.91 -12.84
CA THR A 47 -3.37 19.63 -13.54
C THR A 47 -2.14 18.88 -13.03
N ILE A 48 -2.31 17.61 -12.71
CA ILE A 48 -1.22 16.69 -12.35
C ILE A 48 -0.94 15.82 -13.57
N THR A 49 0.24 15.95 -14.16
CA THR A 49 0.69 15.17 -15.32
C THR A 49 1.96 14.37 -15.04
N CYS A 50 2.73 14.81 -14.06
CA CYS A 50 3.98 14.17 -13.67
C CYS A 50 4.21 14.30 -12.16
N PRO A 51 5.15 13.52 -11.58
CA PRO A 51 5.45 13.55 -10.16
C PRO A 51 5.71 14.94 -9.60
N VAL A 52 6.47 15.80 -10.27
CA VAL A 52 6.82 17.14 -9.76
C VAL A 52 5.60 18.05 -9.57
N ASP A 53 4.53 17.85 -10.34
CA ASP A 53 3.31 18.66 -10.22
C ASP A 53 2.67 18.53 -8.83
N LEU A 54 2.85 17.38 -8.16
CA LEU A 54 2.29 17.12 -6.83
C LEU A 54 2.85 18.03 -5.74
N VAL A 55 4.03 18.63 -5.94
CA VAL A 55 4.63 19.58 -4.98
C VAL A 55 3.73 20.81 -4.77
N ASP A 56 2.91 21.16 -5.76
CA ASP A 56 1.99 22.30 -5.71
C ASP A 56 0.62 21.97 -5.09
N HIS A 57 0.39 20.72 -4.64
CA HIS A 57 -0.88 20.27 -4.07
C HIS A 57 -0.81 20.13 -2.55
N THR A 58 -1.99 20.12 -1.91
CA THR A 58 -2.08 19.73 -0.49
C THR A 58 -1.84 18.24 -0.37
N LEU A 59 -0.70 17.86 0.19
CA LEU A 59 -0.33 16.47 0.44
C LEU A 59 -0.78 16.06 1.84
N LEU A 60 -1.48 14.95 1.94
CA LEU A 60 -1.93 14.39 3.21
C LEU A 60 -0.87 13.41 3.70
N HIS A 61 -0.39 13.59 4.93
CA HIS A 61 0.73 12.83 5.49
C HIS A 61 0.23 11.90 6.60
N ALA A 62 0.70 10.64 6.63
CA ALA A 62 0.48 9.73 7.75
C ALA A 62 1.75 9.63 8.61
N LEU A 63 1.62 9.80 9.92
CA LEU A 63 2.68 9.52 10.88
C LEU A 63 2.85 8.01 11.02
N SER A 64 4.10 7.58 11.03
CA SER A 64 4.49 6.24 11.45
C SER A 64 5.56 6.38 12.52
N LEU A 65 5.19 6.04 13.76
CA LEU A 65 6.06 6.14 14.93
C LEU A 65 7.28 5.21 14.81
N ASP A 66 7.17 4.15 14.02
CA ASP A 66 8.21 3.15 13.75
C ASP A 66 8.92 3.36 12.40
N ARG A 67 8.60 4.43 11.64
CA ARG A 67 9.10 4.70 10.27
C ARG A 67 8.93 3.53 9.30
N SER A 68 7.99 2.63 9.56
CA SER A 68 7.71 1.49 8.69
C SER A 68 6.88 1.89 7.46
N TRP A 69 6.34 3.10 7.45
CA TRP A 69 5.51 3.61 6.37
C TRP A 69 6.28 4.43 5.36
N TYR A 70 5.92 4.21 4.11
CA TYR A 70 6.43 4.95 2.97
C TYR A 70 5.83 6.36 2.94
N ASP A 71 6.65 7.40 2.94
CA ASP A 71 6.19 8.79 2.97
C ASP A 71 6.31 9.51 1.62
N TRP A 72 5.84 10.76 1.57
CA TRP A 72 5.90 11.57 0.35
C TRP A 72 7.34 11.89 -0.09
N TYR A 73 8.29 12.05 0.83
CA TYR A 73 9.68 12.33 0.46
C TYR A 73 10.30 11.12 -0.26
N GLN A 74 10.06 9.92 0.27
CA GLN A 74 10.48 8.66 -0.38
C GLN A 74 9.79 8.49 -1.74
N TRP A 75 8.51 8.84 -1.83
CA TRP A 75 7.76 8.80 -3.10
C TRP A 75 8.37 9.75 -4.15
N PHE A 76 8.66 11.00 -3.79
CA PHE A 76 9.31 11.94 -4.71
C PHE A 76 10.73 11.49 -5.09
N GLU A 77 11.52 11.00 -4.13
CA GLU A 77 12.86 10.49 -4.36
C GLU A 77 12.87 9.33 -5.36
N HIS A 78 11.89 8.42 -5.27
CA HIS A 78 11.74 7.32 -6.23
C HIS A 78 11.59 7.80 -7.67
N PHE A 79 10.95 8.94 -7.89
CA PHE A 79 10.79 9.57 -9.20
C PHE A 79 11.89 10.59 -9.53
N GLY A 80 12.96 10.66 -8.73
CA GLY A 80 14.06 11.61 -8.93
C GLY A 80 13.66 13.07 -8.71
N VAL A 81 12.54 13.33 -8.03
CA VAL A 81 12.07 14.68 -7.71
C VAL A 81 12.62 15.10 -6.36
N GLN A 82 13.28 16.25 -6.32
CA GLN A 82 13.69 16.90 -5.09
C GLN A 82 12.77 18.10 -4.83
N PRO A 83 11.87 18.04 -3.84
CA PRO A 83 11.06 19.19 -3.47
C PRO A 83 11.96 20.36 -3.07
N GLY A 84 11.72 21.55 -3.62
CA GLY A 84 12.50 22.76 -3.31
C GLY A 84 12.32 23.31 -1.89
N GLY A 85 11.52 22.65 -1.05
CA GLY A 85 11.20 23.03 0.31
C GLY A 85 10.31 22.00 1.01
N PRO A 86 9.83 22.29 2.24
CA PRO A 86 8.93 21.42 2.96
C PRO A 86 7.65 21.14 2.18
N LEU A 87 7.23 19.87 2.16
CA LEU A 87 5.97 19.48 1.55
C LEU A 87 4.78 19.96 2.37
N ALA A 88 3.87 20.71 1.74
CA ALA A 88 2.72 21.29 2.42
C ALA A 88 1.64 20.26 2.73
N GLY A 89 0.86 20.53 3.78
CA GLY A 89 -0.38 19.83 4.09
C GLY A 89 -0.43 19.21 5.49
N PRO A 90 -1.61 18.70 5.89
CA PRO A 90 -1.84 18.20 7.23
C PRO A 90 -1.23 16.81 7.45
N THR A 91 -0.87 16.55 8.70
CA THR A 91 -0.33 15.29 9.16
C THR A 91 -1.31 14.61 10.10
N PHE A 92 -1.54 13.31 9.88
CA PHE A 92 -2.47 12.47 10.63
C PHE A 92 -1.69 11.43 11.43
N ASP A 93 -2.21 11.04 12.59
CA ASP A 93 -1.62 10.02 13.47
C ASP A 93 -1.78 8.58 12.96
N ASN A 94 -2.71 8.37 12.01
CA ASN A 94 -2.92 7.08 11.37
C ASN A 94 -3.44 7.24 9.93
N HIS A 95 -3.23 6.17 9.15
CA HIS A 95 -3.63 6.11 7.74
C HIS A 95 -5.13 6.20 7.50
N LEU A 96 -5.96 5.62 8.36
CA LEU A 96 -7.41 5.62 8.16
C LEU A 96 -7.98 7.05 8.20
N LEU A 97 -7.49 7.89 9.11
CA LEU A 97 -7.86 9.29 9.18
C LEU A 97 -7.34 10.10 7.99
N MET A 98 -6.12 9.83 7.54
CA MET A 98 -5.58 10.41 6.30
C MET A 98 -6.46 10.07 5.09
N MET A 99 -6.86 8.80 4.94
CA MET A 99 -7.73 8.34 3.86
C MET A 99 -9.14 8.94 3.97
N GLN A 100 -9.70 9.09 5.16
CA GLN A 100 -10.96 9.81 5.34
C GLN A 100 -10.87 11.28 4.93
N ALA A 101 -9.73 11.94 5.21
CA ALA A 101 -9.50 13.30 4.74
C ALA A 101 -9.38 13.36 3.20
N ALA A 102 -8.72 12.38 2.58
CA ALA A 102 -8.66 12.25 1.13
C ALA A 102 -10.07 12.09 0.52
N LEU A 103 -10.88 11.16 1.06
CA LEU A 103 -12.27 10.94 0.66
C LEU A 103 -13.17 12.17 0.88
N SER A 104 -12.82 13.03 1.83
CA SER A 104 -13.48 14.33 2.05
C SER A 104 -12.99 15.44 1.11
N GLY A 105 -12.15 15.12 0.12
CA GLY A 105 -11.63 16.06 -0.88
C GLY A 105 -10.62 17.07 -0.32
N ARG A 106 -9.90 16.73 0.75
CA ARG A 106 -8.97 17.66 1.44
C ARG A 106 -7.56 17.70 0.84
N GLY A 107 -7.22 16.82 -0.10
CA GLY A 107 -5.87 16.75 -0.65
C GLY A 107 -5.59 15.45 -1.39
N VAL A 108 -4.33 15.26 -1.73
CA VAL A 108 -3.80 14.02 -2.29
C VAL A 108 -3.18 13.20 -1.17
N ALA A 109 -3.55 11.93 -1.07
CA ALA A 109 -2.97 10.97 -0.13
C ALA A 109 -2.12 9.93 -0.89
N LEU A 110 -1.10 9.38 -0.21
CA LEU A 110 -0.52 8.12 -0.65
C LEU A 110 -1.46 6.98 -0.24
N GLY A 111 -2.11 6.37 -1.21
CA GLY A 111 -3.04 5.26 -1.00
C GLY A 111 -2.35 3.93 -1.21
N TRP A 112 -2.42 3.05 -0.21
CA TRP A 112 -2.06 1.64 -0.37
C TRP A 112 -3.17 0.94 -1.14
N ILE A 113 -2.86 0.38 -2.30
CA ILE A 113 -3.85 -0.23 -3.19
C ILE A 113 -4.70 -1.26 -2.44
N GLY A 114 -4.13 -2.09 -1.56
CA GLY A 114 -4.90 -3.07 -0.79
C GLY A 114 -6.04 -2.46 0.03
N THR A 115 -5.85 -1.24 0.55
CA THR A 115 -6.86 -0.53 1.36
C THR A 115 -7.69 0.48 0.56
N ALA A 116 -7.13 1.04 -0.51
CA ALA A 116 -7.80 2.04 -1.35
C ALA A 116 -8.64 1.42 -2.47
N SER A 117 -8.46 0.12 -2.76
CA SER A 117 -9.06 -0.57 -3.92
C SER A 117 -10.57 -0.40 -4.01
N ASP A 118 -11.30 -0.51 -2.90
CA ASP A 118 -12.76 -0.37 -2.92
C ASP A 118 -13.19 1.06 -3.23
N CYS A 119 -12.52 2.05 -2.64
CA CYS A 119 -12.78 3.46 -2.89
C CYS A 119 -12.48 3.85 -4.35
N LEU A 120 -11.42 3.27 -4.91
CA LEU A 120 -11.04 3.44 -6.31
C LEU A 120 -12.05 2.78 -7.25
N ARG A 121 -12.47 1.55 -6.95
CA ARG A 121 -13.47 0.80 -7.73
C ARG A 121 -14.83 1.50 -7.74
N GLN A 122 -15.21 2.10 -6.61
CA GLN A 122 -16.45 2.86 -6.48
C GLN A 122 -16.35 4.27 -7.07
N GLY A 123 -15.18 4.69 -7.58
CA GLY A 123 -14.96 6.03 -8.13
C GLY A 123 -14.98 7.15 -7.09
N GLN A 124 -14.92 6.82 -5.80
CA GLN A 124 -14.83 7.80 -4.71
C GLN A 124 -13.44 8.45 -4.68
N LEU A 125 -12.41 7.66 -5.01
CA LEU A 125 -11.06 8.12 -5.26
C LEU A 125 -10.66 7.75 -6.68
N THR A 126 -9.69 8.49 -7.22
CA THR A 126 -8.97 8.10 -8.43
C THR A 126 -7.47 8.21 -8.17
N ALA A 127 -6.70 7.35 -8.83
CA ALA A 127 -5.27 7.52 -8.92
C ALA A 127 -4.98 8.81 -9.71
N VAL A 128 -4.15 9.70 -9.16
CA VAL A 128 -3.76 10.95 -9.86
C VAL A 128 -2.61 10.74 -10.83
N LEU A 129 -1.80 9.68 -10.61
CA LEU A 129 -0.77 9.19 -11.52
C LEU A 129 -0.92 7.67 -11.63
N LYS A 130 -0.71 7.13 -12.83
CA LYS A 130 -1.02 5.71 -13.13
C LYS A 130 0.08 4.72 -12.76
N ASP A 131 1.26 5.20 -12.36
CA ASP A 131 2.41 4.35 -12.07
C ASP A 131 2.52 4.09 -10.56
N PRO A 132 2.02 2.95 -10.04
CA PRO A 132 2.17 2.63 -8.63
C PRO A 132 3.62 2.22 -8.33
N ILE A 133 4.09 2.63 -7.16
CA ILE A 133 5.34 2.10 -6.62
C ILE A 133 5.05 0.74 -6.00
N ILE A 134 5.76 -0.28 -6.44
CA ILE A 134 5.73 -1.62 -5.83
C ILE A 134 6.79 -1.65 -4.73
N LEU A 135 6.37 -1.89 -3.50
CA LEU A 135 7.28 -1.99 -2.37
C LEU A 135 7.95 -3.37 -2.31
N ASP A 136 9.08 -3.45 -1.61
CA ASP A 136 9.71 -4.72 -1.27
C ASP A 136 9.00 -5.47 -0.13
N THR A 137 8.10 -4.76 0.58
CA THR A 137 7.24 -5.34 1.60
C THR A 137 5.89 -5.78 1.04
N GLY A 138 5.23 -6.67 1.76
CA GLY A 138 3.97 -7.26 1.34
C GLY A 138 3.34 -8.13 2.41
N LEU A 139 2.22 -8.74 2.04
CA LEU A 139 1.56 -9.78 2.83
C LEU A 139 2.07 -11.16 2.41
N TYR A 140 2.43 -11.95 3.40
CA TYR A 140 2.95 -13.31 3.23
C TYR A 140 2.12 -14.29 4.04
N ALA A 141 1.83 -15.46 3.46
CA ALA A 141 1.46 -16.64 4.22
C ALA A 141 2.74 -17.27 4.77
N VAL A 142 2.87 -17.27 6.09
CA VAL A 142 4.03 -17.78 6.81
C VAL A 142 3.65 -19.09 7.48
N VAL A 143 4.53 -20.08 7.40
CA VAL A 143 4.36 -21.40 8.04
C VAL A 143 5.66 -21.83 8.68
N ARG A 144 5.57 -22.62 9.75
CA ARG A 144 6.74 -23.34 10.26
C ARG A 144 7.16 -24.39 9.23
N ASN A 145 8.46 -24.65 9.11
CA ASN A 145 8.97 -25.72 8.24
C ASN A 145 8.27 -27.06 8.56
N THR A 146 7.39 -27.51 7.65
CA THR A 146 6.53 -28.68 7.82
C THR A 146 6.33 -29.39 6.49
N ARG A 147 5.97 -30.66 6.52
CA ARG A 147 5.60 -31.49 5.35
C ARG A 147 4.16 -31.98 5.42
N ASP A 148 3.31 -31.25 6.16
CA ASP A 148 1.88 -31.58 6.25
C ASP A 148 1.19 -31.22 4.93
N LYS A 149 0.72 -32.25 4.22
CA LYS A 149 0.03 -32.12 2.92
C LYS A 149 -1.20 -31.22 2.98
N ARG A 150 -1.84 -31.07 4.13
CA ARG A 150 -2.99 -30.16 4.32
C ARG A 150 -2.55 -28.72 4.25
N ILE A 151 -1.42 -28.40 4.89
CA ILE A 151 -0.81 -27.06 4.86
C ILE A 151 -0.31 -26.75 3.45
N GLU A 152 0.38 -27.68 2.80
CA GLU A 152 0.82 -27.51 1.40
C GLU A 152 -0.36 -27.24 0.44
N SER A 153 -1.46 -27.99 0.60
CA SER A 153 -2.67 -27.80 -0.21
C SER A 153 -3.31 -26.43 0.03
N PHE A 154 -3.37 -25.99 1.30
CA PHE A 154 -3.87 -24.66 1.65
C PHE A 154 -2.99 -23.54 1.08
N LEU A 155 -1.66 -23.66 1.21
CA LEU A 155 -0.71 -22.68 0.67
C LEU A 155 -0.82 -22.55 -0.85
N LYS A 156 -0.98 -23.66 -1.56
CA LYS A 156 -1.23 -23.65 -3.00
C LYS A 156 -2.55 -22.94 -3.35
N TRP A 157 -3.60 -23.18 -2.58
CA TRP A 157 -4.89 -22.54 -2.80
C TRP A 157 -4.83 -21.02 -2.54
N ILE A 158 -4.29 -20.59 -1.39
CA ILE A 158 -4.27 -19.17 -1.02
C ILE A 158 -3.35 -18.33 -1.90
N THR A 159 -2.22 -18.89 -2.36
CA THR A 159 -1.33 -18.21 -3.31
C THR A 159 -1.96 -18.10 -4.70
N ALA A 160 -2.69 -19.13 -5.16
CA ALA A 160 -3.45 -19.05 -6.41
C ALA A 160 -4.60 -18.03 -6.34
N LEU A 161 -5.30 -17.97 -5.20
CA LEU A 161 -6.33 -16.96 -4.94
C LEU A 161 -5.73 -15.54 -5.00
N ALA A 162 -4.58 -15.33 -4.34
CA ALA A 162 -3.92 -14.04 -4.30
C ALA A 162 -3.41 -13.57 -5.67
N ALA A 163 -2.90 -14.49 -6.50
CA ALA A 163 -2.51 -14.20 -7.87
C ALA A 163 -3.72 -13.72 -8.70
N ALA A 164 -4.85 -14.42 -8.61
CA ALA A 164 -6.07 -14.05 -9.35
C ALA A 164 -6.62 -12.68 -8.95
N GLU A 165 -6.61 -12.34 -7.65
CA GLU A 165 -7.02 -11.01 -7.20
C GLU A 165 -6.06 -9.91 -7.64
N THR A 166 -4.74 -10.18 -7.64
CA THR A 166 -3.74 -9.22 -8.09
C THR A 166 -3.97 -8.82 -9.55
N GLU A 167 -4.34 -9.77 -10.41
CA GLU A 167 -4.67 -9.51 -11.82
C GLU A 167 -5.91 -8.62 -11.98
N ILE A 168 -6.96 -8.85 -11.19
CA ILE A 168 -8.19 -8.04 -11.21
C ILE A 168 -7.90 -6.60 -10.77
N VAL A 169 -7.13 -6.46 -9.70
CA VAL A 169 -6.74 -5.17 -9.15
C VAL A 169 -5.87 -4.43 -10.17
N ASN A 170 -4.87 -5.08 -10.77
CA ASN A 170 -4.03 -4.49 -11.83
C ASN A 170 -4.83 -4.05 -13.06
N GLY A 171 -5.78 -4.86 -13.52
CA GLY A 171 -6.64 -4.53 -14.66
C GLY A 171 -7.60 -3.37 -14.40
N SER A 172 -7.83 -3.01 -13.13
CA SER A 172 -8.67 -1.85 -12.76
C SER A 172 -7.88 -0.53 -12.74
N PHE A 173 -6.54 -0.57 -12.83
CA PHE A 173 -5.66 0.60 -12.85
C PHE A 173 -5.14 0.96 -14.25
N LEU A 174 -5.28 0.07 -15.24
CA LEU A 174 -4.92 0.29 -16.64
C LEU A 174 -6.08 0.93 -17.41
#